data_AF-A0AAU1FU87-F1
#
_entry.id   AF-A0AAU1FU87-F1
#
_cell.length_a   1.000
_cell.length_b   1.000
_cell.length_c   1.000
_cell.angle_alpha   90.00
_cell.angle_beta   90.00
_cell.angle_gamma   90.00
#
_symmetry.space_group_name_H-M   'P 1'
#
loop_
_entity.id
_entity.type
_entity.pdbx_description
1 polymer ?
#
loop_
_entity_poly.entity_id
_entity_poly.type
_entity_poly.pdbx_seq_one_letter_code
_entity_poly.pdbx_strand_id
1 'polypeptide(L)'
;MSIDLTVMYAAHDAFRRDLERLGKAAADGTAFTPPVRAGWDNFTHQLHIHHTAEDSDLWPRVRREVQGRPQDIALLAEMEAEHGLLDPQLTAVDAALKDRSVELPELVHALASTLDDHLAHEEASALPLIQEVLTPADWGAFTGRIRQTQGLRGAAVFVPWIVDGIPPADRAAFLGALPPPVRVLNRLFWEAGYRRRGLWGS
;
A
#
# COMPACT_ATOMS: atom_id res chain seq x y z
N MET A 1 -11.98 -8.87 21.21
CA MET A 1 -10.67 -8.44 20.64
C MET A 1 -11.00 -7.64 19.40
N SER A 2 -10.44 -6.43 19.27
CA SER A 2 -10.60 -5.60 18.08
C SER A 2 -9.76 -6.15 16.92
N ILE A 3 -10.11 -5.75 15.70
CA ILE A 3 -9.29 -6.00 14.51
C ILE A 3 -7.95 -5.27 14.66
N ASP A 4 -6.85 -5.97 14.36
CA ASP A 4 -5.50 -5.38 14.28
C ASP A 4 -5.26 -4.82 12.87
N LEU A 5 -5.22 -3.49 12.78
CA LEU A 5 -5.00 -2.72 11.55
C LEU A 5 -3.53 -2.34 11.33
N THR A 6 -2.60 -2.79 12.18
CA THR A 6 -1.17 -2.40 12.11
C THR A 6 -0.57 -2.62 10.72
N VAL A 7 -0.91 -3.73 10.07
CA VAL A 7 -0.40 -4.05 8.72
C VAL A 7 -0.99 -3.10 7.66
N MET A 8 -2.23 -2.64 7.86
CA MET A 8 -2.91 -1.71 6.94
C MET A 8 -2.23 -0.35 6.96
N TYR A 9 -2.14 0.27 8.15
CA TYR A 9 -1.45 1.55 8.33
C TYR A 9 0.00 1.50 7.86
N ALA A 10 0.72 0.41 8.16
CA ALA A 10 2.10 0.27 7.72
C ALA A 10 2.24 0.21 6.18
N ALA A 11 1.23 -0.32 5.46
CA ALA A 11 1.19 -0.30 4.00
C ALA A 11 0.92 1.12 3.48
N HIS A 12 -0.01 1.85 4.09
CA HIS A 12 -0.33 3.24 3.73
C HIS A 12 0.91 4.15 3.89
N ASP A 13 1.61 4.01 5.01
CA ASP A 13 2.85 4.75 5.27
C ASP A 13 3.95 4.40 4.25
N ALA A 14 4.04 3.13 3.84
CA ALA A 14 4.99 2.71 2.82
C ALA A 14 4.67 3.31 1.44
N PHE A 15 3.39 3.49 1.09
CA PHE A 15 2.98 4.19 -0.12
C PHE A 15 3.36 5.67 -0.08
N ARG A 16 3.06 6.36 1.02
CA ARG A 16 3.44 7.77 1.23
C ARG A 16 4.96 7.96 1.11
N ARG A 17 5.73 7.10 1.79
CA ARG A 17 7.21 7.11 1.74
C ARG A 17 7.74 6.93 0.32
N ASP A 18 7.18 6.01 -0.46
CA ASP A 18 7.69 5.72 -1.80
C ASP A 18 7.35 6.85 -2.80
N LEU A 19 6.20 7.54 -2.66
CA LEU A 19 5.90 8.74 -3.43
C LEU A 19 6.78 9.94 -3.04
N GLU A 20 7.12 10.09 -1.75
CA GLU A 20 8.11 11.08 -1.32
C GLU A 20 9.47 10.83 -1.99
N ARG A 21 9.93 9.56 -2.00
CA ARG A 21 11.18 9.15 -2.67
C ARG A 21 11.15 9.43 -4.17
N LEU A 22 10.04 9.14 -4.85
CA LEU A 22 9.88 9.44 -6.27
C LEU A 22 9.88 10.95 -6.54
N GLY A 23 9.17 11.73 -5.73
CA GLY A 23 9.11 13.19 -5.85
C GLY A 23 10.50 13.82 -5.67
N LYS A 24 11.26 13.35 -4.68
CA LYS A 24 12.65 13.75 -4.48
C LYS A 24 13.53 13.41 -5.69
N ALA A 25 13.44 12.18 -6.20
CA ALA A 25 14.21 11.77 -7.37
C ALA A 25 13.85 12.59 -8.63
N ALA A 26 12.57 12.96 -8.79
CA ALA A 26 12.11 13.81 -9.89
C ALA A 26 12.70 15.23 -9.77
N ALA A 27 12.63 15.84 -8.58
CA ALA A 27 13.21 17.15 -8.30
C ALA A 27 14.74 17.20 -8.48
N ASP A 28 15.42 16.14 -8.08
CA ASP A 28 16.89 16.01 -8.20
C ASP A 28 17.34 15.59 -9.62
N GLY A 29 16.42 15.30 -10.54
CA GLY A 29 16.72 14.86 -11.91
C GLY A 29 17.27 13.42 -12.01
N THR A 30 17.12 12.62 -10.95
CA THR A 30 17.64 11.25 -10.83
C THR A 30 16.57 10.17 -10.99
N ALA A 31 15.32 10.56 -11.29
CA ALA A 31 14.18 9.65 -11.40
C ALA A 31 14.32 8.58 -12.49
N PHE A 32 15.18 8.79 -13.48
CA PHE A 32 15.32 7.89 -14.63
C PHE A 32 16.35 6.77 -14.43
N THR A 33 16.90 6.65 -13.23
CA THR A 33 17.87 5.61 -12.88
C THR A 33 17.17 4.24 -12.72
N PRO A 34 17.86 3.12 -12.99
CA PRO A 34 17.27 1.78 -12.80
C PRO A 34 16.76 1.51 -11.36
N PRO A 35 17.46 1.94 -10.29
CA PRO A 35 16.95 1.88 -8.92
C PRO A 35 15.60 2.55 -8.67
N VAL A 36 15.40 3.77 -9.19
CA VAL A 36 14.14 4.51 -9.01
C VAL A 36 13.02 3.84 -9.79
N ARG A 37 13.29 3.39 -11.03
CA ARG A 37 12.33 2.62 -11.81
C ARG A 37 11.91 1.33 -11.11
N ALA A 38 12.86 0.59 -10.53
CA ALA A 38 12.54 -0.61 -9.77
C ALA A 38 11.71 -0.31 -8.51
N GLY A 39 11.95 0.84 -7.87
CA GLY A 39 11.13 1.34 -6.77
C GLY A 39 9.69 1.62 -7.21
N TRP A 40 9.52 2.34 -8.33
CA TRP A 40 8.22 2.62 -8.94
C TRP A 40 7.46 1.35 -9.34
N ASP A 41 8.14 0.38 -9.95
CA ASP A 41 7.55 -0.91 -10.32
C ASP A 41 7.06 -1.68 -9.08
N ASN A 42 7.81 -1.62 -7.97
CA ASN A 42 7.36 -2.22 -6.71
C ASN A 42 6.16 -1.45 -6.12
N PHE A 43 6.22 -0.12 -6.05
CA PHE A 43 5.13 0.73 -5.56
C PHE A 43 3.81 0.42 -6.29
N THR A 44 3.81 0.48 -7.62
CA THR A 44 2.63 0.23 -8.45
C THR A 44 2.10 -1.20 -8.28
N HIS A 45 3.00 -2.18 -8.17
CA HIS A 45 2.63 -3.57 -7.90
C HIS A 45 1.94 -3.74 -6.53
N GLN A 46 2.49 -3.15 -5.46
CA GLN A 46 1.89 -3.25 -4.12
C GLN A 46 0.54 -2.51 -4.06
N LEU A 47 0.44 -1.33 -4.67
CA LEU A 47 -0.80 -0.54 -4.70
C LEU A 47 -1.91 -1.29 -5.44
N HIS A 48 -1.57 -1.91 -6.58
CA HIS A 48 -2.51 -2.75 -7.31
C HIS A 48 -3.03 -3.93 -6.47
N ILE A 49 -2.15 -4.61 -5.71
CA ILE A 49 -2.55 -5.71 -4.82
C ILE A 49 -3.49 -5.22 -3.73
N HIS A 50 -3.17 -4.06 -3.12
CA HIS A 50 -3.95 -3.45 -2.04
C HIS A 50 -5.36 -3.10 -2.50
N HIS A 51 -5.51 -2.23 -3.49
CA HIS A 51 -6.82 -1.83 -4.01
C HIS A 51 -7.62 -3.02 -4.56
N THR A 52 -6.96 -3.95 -5.25
CA THR A 52 -7.66 -5.16 -5.75
C THR A 52 -8.19 -6.00 -4.60
N ALA A 53 -7.44 -6.14 -3.51
CA ALA A 53 -7.90 -6.89 -2.34
C ALA A 53 -9.08 -6.17 -1.66
N GLU A 54 -9.03 -4.85 -1.55
CA GLU A 54 -10.14 -4.05 -1.06
C GLU A 54 -11.41 -4.22 -1.90
N ASP A 55 -11.32 -3.95 -3.19
CA ASP A 55 -12.46 -3.95 -4.12
C ASP A 55 -13.08 -5.34 -4.29
N SER A 56 -12.24 -6.37 -4.40
CA SER A 56 -12.71 -7.73 -4.69
C SER A 56 -13.12 -8.52 -3.45
N ASP A 57 -12.69 -8.11 -2.25
CA ASP A 57 -12.92 -8.86 -1.02
C ASP A 57 -13.39 -8.00 0.15
N LEU A 58 -12.65 -6.96 0.54
CA LEU A 58 -12.95 -6.18 1.75
C LEU A 58 -14.27 -5.41 1.63
N TRP A 59 -14.43 -4.54 0.64
CA TRP A 59 -15.65 -3.75 0.45
C TRP A 59 -16.89 -4.63 0.29
N PRO A 60 -16.87 -5.74 -0.48
CA PRO A 60 -17.97 -6.70 -0.50
C PRO A 60 -18.32 -7.30 0.86
N ARG A 61 -17.36 -7.50 1.77
CA ARG A 61 -17.64 -7.96 3.15
C ARG A 61 -18.34 -6.88 3.95
N VAL A 62 -17.79 -5.67 3.99
CA VAL A 62 -18.36 -4.54 4.73
C VAL A 62 -19.78 -4.26 4.24
N ARG A 63 -19.99 -4.22 2.92
CA ARG A 63 -21.29 -3.97 2.27
C ARG A 63 -22.40 -4.95 2.71
N ARG A 64 -22.05 -6.20 3.04
CA ARG A 64 -23.04 -7.18 3.55
C ARG A 64 -23.48 -6.87 4.96
N GLU A 65 -22.58 -6.36 5.80
CA GLU A 65 -22.87 -6.05 7.21
C GLU A 65 -23.60 -4.70 7.37
N VAL A 66 -23.44 -3.79 6.41
CA VAL A 66 -24.07 -2.45 6.44
C VAL A 66 -25.38 -2.34 5.65
N GLN A 67 -26.04 -3.46 5.38
CA GLN A 67 -27.35 -3.45 4.72
C GLN A 67 -28.35 -2.58 5.50
N GLY A 68 -28.97 -1.61 4.83
CA GLY A 68 -29.88 -0.65 5.46
C GLY A 68 -29.20 0.57 6.09
N ARG A 69 -27.88 0.72 5.95
CA ARG A 69 -27.12 1.90 6.39
C ARG A 69 -26.66 2.71 5.15
N PRO A 70 -27.52 3.58 4.58
CA PRO A 70 -27.27 4.21 3.28
C PRO A 70 -26.02 5.11 3.26
N GLN A 71 -25.65 5.71 4.39
CA GLN A 71 -24.44 6.53 4.50
C GLN A 71 -23.18 5.68 4.38
N ASP A 72 -23.12 4.52 5.04
CA ASP A 72 -21.97 3.61 4.95
C ASP A 72 -21.85 2.96 3.57
N ILE A 73 -22.99 2.70 2.91
CA ILE A 73 -23.00 2.23 1.52
C ILE A 73 -22.44 3.30 0.58
N ALA A 74 -22.79 4.58 0.81
CA ALA A 74 -22.24 5.69 0.03
C ALA A 74 -20.73 5.84 0.26
N LEU A 75 -20.27 5.74 1.51
CA LEU A 75 -18.84 5.74 1.83
C LEU A 75 -18.07 4.64 1.07
N LEU A 76 -18.58 3.41 1.03
CA LEU A 76 -17.94 2.34 0.26
C LEU A 76 -17.91 2.61 -1.25
N ALA A 77 -18.91 3.30 -1.79
CA ALA A 77 -18.92 3.70 -3.19
C ALA A 77 -17.91 4.84 -3.47
N GLU A 78 -17.68 5.72 -2.50
CA GLU A 78 -16.64 6.75 -2.55
C GLU A 78 -15.24 6.10 -2.58
N MET A 79 -14.96 5.12 -1.70
CA MET A 79 -13.69 4.37 -1.70
C MET A 79 -13.41 3.72 -3.06
N GLU A 80 -14.38 3.00 -3.63
CA GLU A 80 -14.23 2.38 -4.95
C GLU A 80 -14.05 3.43 -6.07
N ALA A 81 -14.70 4.59 -5.97
CA ALA A 81 -14.56 5.66 -6.95
C ALA A 81 -13.20 6.35 -6.89
N GLU A 82 -12.64 6.55 -5.68
CA GLU A 82 -11.33 7.15 -5.45
C GLU A 82 -10.20 6.30 -6.06
N HIS A 83 -10.28 4.97 -5.98
CA HIS A 83 -9.36 4.07 -6.70
C HIS A 83 -9.31 4.38 -8.20
N GLY A 84 -10.48 4.62 -8.81
CA GLY A 84 -10.61 4.94 -10.23
C GLY A 84 -10.00 6.30 -10.63
N LEU A 85 -9.79 7.22 -9.67
CA LEU A 85 -9.11 8.49 -9.90
C LEU A 85 -7.59 8.34 -9.99
N LEU A 86 -7.03 7.31 -9.32
CA LEU A 86 -5.59 7.08 -9.25
C LEU A 86 -5.04 6.42 -10.51
N ASP A 87 -5.78 5.51 -11.14
CA ASP A 87 -5.37 4.78 -12.36
C ASP A 87 -4.83 5.68 -13.51
N PRO A 88 -5.51 6.76 -13.93
CA PRO A 88 -4.98 7.64 -14.96
C PRO A 88 -3.71 8.38 -14.52
N GLN A 89 -3.58 8.71 -13.23
CA GLN A 89 -2.40 9.39 -12.69
C GLN A 89 -1.19 8.45 -12.63
N LEU A 90 -1.38 7.20 -12.20
CA LEU A 90 -0.36 6.15 -12.25
C LEU A 90 0.13 5.94 -13.68
N THR A 91 -0.79 5.90 -14.64
CA THR A 91 -0.46 5.79 -16.08
C THR A 91 0.36 6.98 -16.57
N ALA A 92 0.00 8.21 -16.16
CA ALA A 92 0.72 9.41 -16.56
C ALA A 92 2.15 9.44 -15.97
N VAL A 93 2.33 9.07 -14.70
CA VAL A 93 3.66 8.99 -14.07
C VAL A 93 4.52 7.91 -14.73
N ASP A 94 3.96 6.73 -15.03
CA ASP A 94 4.69 5.67 -15.73
C ASP A 94 5.15 6.11 -17.13
N ALA A 95 4.28 6.77 -17.90
CA ALA A 95 4.64 7.36 -19.19
C ALA A 95 5.74 8.43 -19.05
N ALA A 96 5.59 9.36 -18.10
CA ALA A 96 6.57 10.42 -17.85
C ALA A 96 7.95 9.85 -17.46
N LEU A 97 7.99 8.78 -16.66
CA LEU A 97 9.23 8.08 -16.33
C LEU A 97 9.88 7.42 -17.56
N LYS A 98 9.09 6.84 -18.46
CA LYS A 98 9.57 6.18 -19.70
C LYS A 98 10.11 7.20 -20.69
N ASP A 99 9.38 8.29 -20.91
CA ASP A 99 9.69 9.31 -21.91
C ASP A 99 10.65 10.37 -21.39
N ARG A 100 11.02 10.30 -20.10
CA ARG A 100 11.84 11.30 -19.40
C ARG A 100 11.24 12.70 -19.48
N SER A 101 9.93 12.78 -19.24
CA SER A 101 9.17 14.03 -19.33
C SER A 101 9.63 15.04 -18.28
N VAL A 102 9.64 16.31 -18.68
CA VAL A 102 9.89 17.45 -17.77
C VAL A 102 8.73 17.69 -16.81
N GLU A 103 7.54 17.15 -17.10
CA GLU A 103 6.33 17.26 -16.27
C GLU A 103 6.27 16.23 -15.14
N LEU A 104 7.28 15.35 -15.04
CA LEU A 104 7.31 14.29 -14.03
C LEU A 104 7.14 14.84 -12.59
N PRO A 105 7.80 15.93 -12.16
CA PRO A 105 7.62 16.45 -10.80
C PRO A 105 6.16 16.83 -10.50
N GLU A 106 5.48 17.51 -11.42
CA GLU A 106 4.10 17.92 -11.28
C GLU A 106 3.14 16.73 -11.25
N LEU A 107 3.37 15.73 -12.12
CA LEU A 107 2.56 14.52 -12.16
C LEU A 107 2.70 13.68 -10.88
N VAL A 108 3.93 13.55 -10.36
CA VAL A 108 4.20 12.86 -9.09
C VAL A 108 3.57 13.60 -7.91
N HIS A 109 3.62 14.93 -7.91
CA HIS A 109 2.96 15.73 -6.87
C HIS A 109 1.44 15.55 -6.89
N ALA A 110 0.81 15.56 -8.07
CA ALA A 110 -0.62 15.33 -8.20
C ALA A 110 -1.03 13.93 -7.73
N LEU A 111 -0.24 12.90 -8.08
CA LEU A 111 -0.45 11.53 -7.60
C LEU A 111 -0.30 11.43 -6.08
N ALA A 112 0.74 12.05 -5.51
CA ALA A 112 0.97 12.06 -4.07
C ALA A 112 -0.18 12.71 -3.31
N SER A 113 -0.69 13.86 -3.78
CA SER A 113 -1.85 14.51 -3.16
C SER A 113 -3.09 13.61 -3.22
N THR A 114 -3.41 13.07 -4.40
CA THR A 114 -4.61 12.25 -4.58
C THR A 114 -4.57 10.97 -3.75
N LEU A 115 -3.40 10.31 -3.70
CA LEU A 115 -3.26 9.10 -2.89
C LEU A 115 -3.28 9.42 -1.40
N ASP A 116 -2.67 10.51 -0.95
CA ASP A 116 -2.71 10.89 0.46
C ASP A 116 -4.13 11.23 0.92
N ASP A 117 -4.90 11.96 0.10
CA ASP A 117 -6.31 12.26 0.37
C ASP A 117 -7.15 10.97 0.48
N HIS A 118 -6.96 10.03 -0.44
CA HIS A 118 -7.63 8.73 -0.42
C HIS A 118 -7.29 7.93 0.84
N LEU A 119 -6.00 7.75 1.13
CA LEU A 119 -5.55 7.00 2.31
C LEU A 119 -6.03 7.67 3.61
N ALA A 120 -6.01 9.01 3.68
CA ALA A 120 -6.53 9.74 4.84
C ALA A 120 -8.04 9.55 5.01
N HIS A 121 -8.80 9.52 3.91
CA HIS A 121 -10.24 9.25 3.95
C HIS A 121 -10.53 7.82 4.41
N GLU A 122 -9.80 6.84 3.88
CA GLU A 122 -9.94 5.45 4.30
C GLU A 122 -9.62 5.28 5.80
N GLU A 123 -8.49 5.84 6.25
CA GLU A 123 -8.05 5.75 7.64
C GLU A 123 -9.01 6.43 8.63
N ALA A 124 -9.63 7.55 8.23
CA ALA A 124 -10.52 8.32 9.09
C ALA A 124 -11.97 7.79 9.10
N SER A 125 -12.42 7.14 8.02
CA SER A 125 -13.83 6.77 7.82
C SER A 125 -14.01 5.27 7.63
N ALA A 126 -13.34 4.66 6.65
CA ALA A 126 -13.57 3.27 6.27
C ALA A 126 -12.96 2.27 7.26
N LEU A 127 -11.76 2.51 7.77
CA LEU A 127 -11.12 1.64 8.76
C LEU A 127 -11.89 1.60 10.10
N PRO A 128 -12.40 2.73 10.64
CA PRO A 128 -13.31 2.70 11.80
C PRO A 128 -14.59 1.92 11.52
N LEU A 129 -15.21 2.10 10.34
CA LEU A 129 -16.40 1.32 9.96
C LEU A 129 -16.10 -0.18 9.93
N ILE A 130 -14.95 -0.58 9.37
CA ILE A 130 -14.48 -1.98 9.40
C ILE A 130 -14.39 -2.50 10.83
N GLN A 131 -13.79 -1.74 11.76
CA GLN A 131 -13.69 -2.16 13.16
C GLN A 131 -15.06 -2.25 13.87
N GLU A 132 -16.03 -1.45 13.43
CA GLU A 132 -17.38 -1.47 13.95
C GLU A 132 -18.17 -2.70 13.49
N VAL A 133 -18.10 -3.03 12.20
CA VAL A 133 -19.04 -4.00 11.59
C VAL A 133 -18.43 -5.37 11.30
N LEU A 134 -17.11 -5.47 11.17
CA LEU A 134 -16.45 -6.76 10.92
C LEU A 134 -15.93 -7.40 12.20
N THR A 135 -15.94 -8.73 12.23
CA THR A 135 -15.33 -9.49 13.32
C THR A 135 -13.85 -9.79 13.04
N PRO A 136 -13.07 -10.16 14.06
CA PRO A 136 -11.71 -10.69 13.85
C PRO A 136 -11.66 -11.91 12.93
N ALA A 137 -12.75 -12.70 12.85
CA ALA A 137 -12.83 -13.84 11.95
C ALA A 137 -12.97 -13.39 10.48
N ASP A 138 -13.78 -12.35 10.23
CA ASP A 138 -13.91 -11.74 8.89
C ASP A 138 -12.59 -11.15 8.42
N TRP A 139 -11.91 -10.39 9.29
CA TRP A 139 -10.59 -9.84 9.03
C TRP A 139 -9.54 -10.93 8.79
N GLY A 140 -9.56 -11.98 9.62
CA GLY A 140 -8.69 -13.15 9.45
C GLY A 140 -8.91 -13.88 8.12
N ALA A 141 -10.15 -13.95 7.65
CA ALA A 141 -10.49 -14.54 6.36
C ALA A 141 -10.03 -13.67 5.19
N PHE A 142 -10.23 -12.35 5.26
CA PHE A 142 -9.72 -11.37 4.28
C PHE A 142 -8.18 -11.44 4.16
N THR A 143 -7.48 -11.21 5.26
CA THR A 143 -6.00 -11.29 5.29
C THR A 143 -5.49 -12.70 4.98
N GLY A 144 -6.27 -13.74 5.30
CA GLY A 144 -6.04 -15.13 4.90
C GLY A 144 -6.00 -15.30 3.38
N ARG A 145 -6.97 -14.73 2.65
CA ARG A 145 -7.02 -14.76 1.19
C ARG A 145 -5.84 -14.03 0.56
N ILE A 146 -5.50 -12.84 1.04
CA ILE A 146 -4.30 -12.11 0.58
C ILE A 146 -3.04 -12.98 0.71
N ARG A 147 -2.85 -13.60 1.89
CA ARG A 147 -1.69 -14.49 2.14
C ARG A 147 -1.66 -15.70 1.20
N GLN A 148 -2.80 -16.29 0.89
CA GLN A 148 -2.89 -17.42 -0.03
C GLN A 148 -2.53 -17.02 -1.47
N THR A 149 -3.01 -15.87 -1.93
CA THR A 149 -2.72 -15.34 -3.27
C THR A 149 -1.25 -14.94 -3.41
N GLN A 150 -0.70 -14.23 -2.42
CA GLN A 150 0.68 -13.72 -2.44
C GLN A 150 1.73 -14.82 -2.19
N GLY A 151 1.44 -15.76 -1.29
CA GLY A 151 2.35 -16.79 -0.85
C GLY A 151 3.67 -16.25 -0.28
N LEU A 152 4.67 -17.13 -0.17
CA LEU A 152 5.98 -16.76 0.38
C LEU A 152 6.78 -15.81 -0.53
N ARG A 153 6.56 -15.86 -1.85
CA ARG A 153 7.27 -14.99 -2.79
C ARG A 153 6.80 -13.55 -2.68
N GLY A 154 5.49 -13.30 -2.57
CA GLY A 154 4.95 -11.97 -2.31
C GLY A 154 5.37 -11.44 -0.94
N ALA A 155 5.27 -12.27 0.11
CA ALA A 155 5.72 -11.91 1.45
C ALA A 155 7.22 -11.53 1.51
N ALA A 156 8.06 -12.19 0.71
CA ALA A 156 9.49 -11.90 0.62
C ALA A 156 9.82 -10.54 -0.01
N VAL A 157 8.85 -9.90 -0.66
CA VAL A 157 8.97 -8.53 -1.18
C VAL A 157 8.23 -7.54 -0.26
N PHE A 158 6.98 -7.85 0.09
CA PHE A 158 6.12 -6.98 0.90
C PHE A 158 6.72 -6.69 2.29
N VAL A 159 7.13 -7.71 3.04
CA VAL A 159 7.62 -7.53 4.43
C VAL A 159 8.86 -6.62 4.50
N PRO A 160 9.93 -6.85 3.71
CA PRO A 160 11.08 -5.95 3.73
C PRO A 160 10.80 -4.56 3.14
N TRP A 161 9.84 -4.45 2.21
CA TRP A 161 9.38 -3.15 1.68
C TRP A 161 8.68 -2.31 2.75
N ILE A 162 7.83 -2.90 3.59
CA ILE A 162 7.19 -2.19 4.70
C ILE A 162 8.24 -1.67 5.68
N VAL A 163 9.19 -2.51 6.10
CA VAL A 163 10.17 -2.11 7.12
C VAL A 163 11.31 -1.21 6.62
N ASP A 164 11.32 -0.88 5.34
CA ASP A 164 12.31 -0.03 4.71
C ASP A 164 12.16 1.43 5.16
N GLY A 165 13.14 1.95 5.91
CA GLY A 165 13.18 3.36 6.31
C GLY A 165 12.16 3.78 7.37
N ILE A 166 11.38 2.85 7.95
CA ILE A 166 10.40 3.18 8.99
C ILE A 166 11.04 3.27 10.40
N PRO A 167 10.44 4.04 11.33
CA PRO A 167 10.94 4.15 12.70
C PRO A 167 11.05 2.80 13.44
N PRO A 168 11.99 2.65 14.40
CA PRO A 168 12.18 1.39 15.11
C PRO A 168 10.93 0.87 15.86
N ALA A 169 10.11 1.78 16.37
CA ALA A 169 8.86 1.43 17.07
C ALA A 169 7.85 0.79 16.11
N ASP A 170 7.60 1.43 14.96
CA ASP A 170 6.66 0.95 13.94
C ASP A 170 7.15 -0.35 13.32
N ARG A 171 8.48 -0.48 13.13
CA ARG A 171 9.11 -1.74 12.71
C ARG A 171 8.84 -2.86 13.70
N ALA A 172 8.95 -2.60 15.00
CA ALA A 172 8.69 -3.61 16.02
C ALA A 172 7.20 -3.99 16.06
N ALA A 173 6.30 -3.01 15.94
CA ALA A 173 4.86 -3.23 15.90
C ALA A 173 4.46 -4.09 14.68
N PHE A 174 4.86 -3.68 13.47
CA PHE A 174 4.58 -4.40 12.23
C PHE A 174 5.11 -5.83 12.28
N LEU A 175 6.39 -6.04 12.63
CA LEU A 175 6.95 -7.38 12.71
C LEU A 175 6.28 -8.21 13.81
N GLY A 176 5.84 -7.59 14.91
CA GLY A 176 5.09 -8.23 15.98
C GLY A 176 3.73 -8.78 15.53
N ALA A 177 3.06 -8.09 14.61
CA ALA A 177 1.80 -8.53 14.01
C ALA A 177 1.95 -9.72 13.04
N LEU A 178 3.18 -10.05 12.61
CA LEU A 178 3.43 -11.14 11.67
C LEU A 178 3.61 -12.51 12.35
N PRO A 179 3.22 -13.61 11.68
CA PRO A 179 3.48 -14.97 12.15
C PRO A 179 4.99 -15.20 12.43
N PRO A 180 5.36 -15.93 13.50
CA PRO A 180 6.77 -16.13 13.88
C PRO A 180 7.71 -16.59 12.75
N PRO A 181 7.33 -17.54 11.88
CA PRO A 181 8.21 -17.98 10.78
C PRO A 181 8.55 -16.86 9.79
N VAL A 182 7.61 -15.95 9.54
CA VAL A 182 7.79 -14.81 8.62
C VAL A 182 8.84 -13.84 9.15
N ARG A 183 8.83 -13.56 10.46
CA ARG A 183 9.84 -12.71 11.12
C ARG A 183 11.25 -13.26 10.97
N VAL A 184 11.40 -14.57 11.12
CA VAL A 184 12.69 -15.26 10.99
C VAL A 184 13.18 -15.21 9.54
N LEU A 185 12.32 -15.52 8.57
CA LEU A 185 12.66 -15.46 7.15
C LEU A 185 13.04 -14.05 6.71
N ASN A 186 12.31 -13.03 7.19
CA ASN A 186 12.63 -11.64 6.90
C ASN A 186 14.02 -11.27 7.40
N ARG A 187 14.30 -11.55 8.68
CA ARG A 187 15.57 -11.23 9.33
C ARG A 187 16.76 -11.92 8.66
N LEU A 188 16.61 -13.19 8.29
CA LEU A 188 17.72 -14.01 7.80
C LEU A 188 17.96 -13.88 6.29
N PHE A 189 16.91 -13.65 5.49
CA PHE A 189 17.00 -13.77 4.03
C PHE A 189 16.43 -12.58 3.28
N TRP A 190 15.18 -12.19 3.58
CA TRP A 190 14.43 -11.29 2.68
C TRP A 190 14.92 -9.85 2.75
N GLU A 191 15.20 -9.32 3.94
CA GLU A 191 15.62 -7.93 4.09
C GLU A 191 16.97 -7.66 3.40
N ALA A 192 17.91 -8.62 3.49
CA ALA A 192 19.17 -8.54 2.76
C ALA A 192 18.97 -8.65 1.24
N GLY A 193 18.04 -9.51 0.79
CA GLY A 193 17.66 -9.64 -0.61
C GLY A 193 17.03 -8.38 -1.19
N TYR A 194 16.11 -7.77 -0.44
CA TYR A 194 15.46 -6.51 -0.79
C TYR A 194 16.47 -5.37 -0.87
N ARG A 195 17.34 -5.19 0.15
CA ARG A 195 18.39 -4.16 0.13
C ARG A 195 19.33 -4.28 -1.07
N ARG A 196 19.66 -5.51 -1.51
CA ARG A 196 20.48 -5.73 -2.71
C ARG A 196 19.83 -5.27 -4.01
N ARG A 197 18.49 -5.13 -4.05
CA ARG A 197 17.80 -4.56 -5.21
C ARG A 197 18.02 -3.04 -5.32
N GLY A 198 18.41 -2.40 -4.23
CA GLY A 198 18.72 -0.97 -4.20
C GLY A 198 17.56 -0.09 -4.63
N LEU A 199 16.30 -0.49 -4.34
CA LEU A 199 15.13 0.31 -4.70
C LEU A 199 15.29 1.73 -4.16
N TRP A 200 14.99 2.72 -4.99
CA TRP A 200 15.13 4.15 -4.65
C TRP A 200 16.58 4.63 -4.36
N GLY A 201 17.60 3.79 -4.61
CA GLY A 201 18.99 4.20 -4.46
C GLY A 201 19.39 5.22 -5.52
N SER A 202 19.89 6.39 -5.11
CA SER A 202 20.47 7.41 -5.98
C SER A 202 21.99 7.30 -6.06
#